data_AF-A0A3A0ANY7-F1
#
_entry.id   AF-A0A3A0ANY7-F1
#
_cell.length_a   1.000
_cell.length_b   1.000
_cell.length_c   1.000
_cell.angle_alpha   90.00
_cell.angle_beta   90.00
_cell.angle_gamma   90.00
#
_symmetry.space_group_name_H-M   'P 1'
#
loop_
_entity.id
_entity.type
_entity.pdbx_description
1 polymer ?
#
loop_
_entity_poly.entity_id
_entity_poly.type
_entity_poly.pdbx_seq_one_letter_code
_entity_poly.pdbx_strand_id
1 'polypeptide(L)'
;MTVPKRFGVLRLVGWILKIVAWIVLVVAILLAIFAGIAAGGAGLQLLGDLVPPDSAIGVLLSSATGGIIAGLGVLLIGVLYFLLIYAAGESFHLQLALEENTRLTAALLLRMHQESQQETRASYGTAAFESERYDH
;
A
#
# COMPACT_ATOMS: atom_id res chain seq x y z
N MET A 1 18.81 -1.10 22.95
CA MET A 1 19.28 -1.86 21.77
C MET A 1 18.38 -1.48 20.60
N THR A 2 18.88 -0.72 19.62
CA THR A 2 18.07 -0.34 18.44
C THR A 2 18.27 -1.38 17.35
N VAL A 3 17.21 -2.05 16.94
CA VAL A 3 17.24 -3.05 15.87
C VAL A 3 17.57 -2.34 14.54
N PRO A 4 18.54 -2.84 13.74
CA PRO A 4 18.90 -2.20 12.46
C PRO A 4 17.68 -2.10 11.53
N LYS A 5 17.42 -0.89 10.99
CA LYS A 5 16.36 -0.65 9.99
C LYS A 5 16.81 -1.23 8.65
N ARG A 6 16.25 -2.39 8.27
CA ARG A 6 16.62 -3.11 7.04
C ARG A 6 15.58 -3.07 5.92
N PHE A 7 14.49 -2.31 6.09
CA PHE A 7 13.35 -2.34 5.17
C PHE A 7 13.04 -1.01 4.46
N GLY A 8 14.05 -0.14 4.31
CA GLY A 8 13.87 1.13 3.59
C GLY A 8 13.38 0.94 2.15
N VAL A 9 13.84 -0.14 1.48
CA VAL A 9 13.45 -0.46 0.10
C VAL A 9 11.97 -0.82 0.00
N LEU A 10 11.41 -1.60 0.93
CA LEU A 10 9.98 -1.94 0.92
C LEU A 10 9.10 -0.69 1.12
N ARG A 11 9.54 0.24 1.97
CA ARG A 11 8.86 1.53 2.16
C ARG A 11 8.89 2.38 0.89
N LEU A 12 10.00 2.36 0.15
CA LEU A 12 10.12 3.01 -1.14
C LEU A 12 9.16 2.39 -2.17
N VAL A 13 9.08 1.06 -2.24
CA VAL A 13 8.17 0.35 -3.15
C VAL A 13 6.70 0.72 -2.85
N GLY A 14 6.30 0.72 -1.57
CA GLY A 14 4.96 1.17 -1.18
C GLY A 14 4.65 2.61 -1.64
N TRP A 15 5.62 3.51 -1.51
CA TRP A 15 5.51 4.89 -2.02
C TRP A 15 5.40 4.95 -3.54
N ILE A 16 6.24 4.21 -4.27
CA ILE A 16 6.21 4.16 -5.74
C ILE A 16 4.85 3.65 -6.22
N LEU A 17 4.31 2.58 -5.62
CA LEU A 17 3.00 2.05 -5.99
C LEU A 17 1.89 3.09 -5.80
N LYS A 18 1.93 3.89 -4.72
CA LYS A 18 0.95 4.97 -4.51
C LYS A 18 1.08 6.06 -5.57
N ILE A 19 2.31 6.44 -5.95
CA ILE A 19 2.54 7.41 -7.04
C ILE A 19 2.00 6.85 -8.36
N VAL A 20 2.31 5.59 -8.69
CA VAL A 20 1.81 4.93 -9.89
C VAL A 20 0.28 4.87 -9.89
N ALA A 21 -0.35 4.56 -8.75
CA ALA A 21 -1.80 4.58 -8.63
C ALA A 21 -2.36 5.96 -9.03
N TRP A 22 -1.83 7.05 -8.46
CA TRP A 22 -2.27 8.40 -8.81
C TRP A 22 -2.09 8.73 -10.31
N ILE A 23 -0.98 8.30 -10.91
CA ILE A 23 -0.75 8.46 -12.35
C ILE A 23 -1.85 7.73 -13.14
N VAL A 24 -2.16 6.48 -12.78
CA VAL A 24 -3.19 5.69 -13.46
C VAL A 24 -4.58 6.33 -13.31
N LEU A 25 -4.90 6.88 -12.13
CA LEU A 25 -6.17 7.59 -11.93
C LEU A 25 -6.28 8.81 -12.84
N VAL A 26 -5.22 9.62 -12.94
CA VAL A 26 -5.18 10.80 -13.82
C VAL A 26 -5.35 10.37 -15.28
N VAL A 27 -4.63 9.33 -15.72
CA VAL A 27 -4.76 8.80 -17.08
C VAL A 27 -6.19 8.31 -17.34
N ALA A 28 -6.82 7.60 -16.41
CA ALA A 28 -8.19 7.14 -16.56
C ALA A 28 -9.19 8.30 -16.70
N ILE A 29 -9.02 9.37 -15.92
CA ILE A 29 -9.85 10.58 -16.03
C ILE A 29 -9.67 11.23 -17.40
N LEU A 30 -8.43 11.38 -17.87
CA LEU A 30 -8.15 11.96 -19.19
C LEU A 30 -8.75 11.11 -20.32
N LEU A 31 -8.64 9.78 -20.24
CA LEU A 31 -9.26 8.87 -21.21
C LEU A 31 -10.78 8.94 -21.19
N ALA A 32 -11.40 9.05 -20.00
CA ALA A 32 -12.85 9.19 -19.88
C ALA A 32 -13.35 10.51 -20.50
N ILE A 33 -12.64 11.61 -20.27
CA ILE A 33 -12.94 12.92 -20.89
C ILE A 33 -12.75 12.82 -22.40
N PHE A 34 -11.65 12.23 -22.86
CA PHE A 34 -11.38 12.03 -24.27
C PHE A 34 -12.48 11.20 -24.95
N ALA A 35 -12.94 10.12 -24.32
CA ALA A 35 -14.04 9.31 -24.83
C ALA A 35 -15.34 10.13 -24.98
N GLY A 36 -15.66 11.01 -24.02
CA GLY A 36 -16.82 11.90 -24.10
C GLY A 36 -16.73 12.92 -25.24
N ILE A 37 -15.55 13.54 -25.44
CA ILE A 37 -15.33 14.51 -26.53
C ILE A 37 -15.27 13.82 -27.90
N ALA A 38 -14.64 12.65 -27.96
CA ALA A 38 -14.47 11.87 -29.19
C ALA A 38 -15.82 11.47 -29.82
N ALA A 39 -16.80 11.18 -28.98
CA ALA A 39 -18.19 10.88 -29.34
C ALA A 39 -18.91 12.03 -30.07
N GLY A 40 -18.42 13.26 -29.93
CA GLY A 40 -18.97 14.46 -30.58
C GLY A 40 -18.47 14.70 -32.01
N GLY A 41 -17.60 13.84 -32.54
CA GLY A 41 -17.22 13.83 -33.97
C GLY A 41 -15.73 14.02 -34.28
N ALA A 42 -14.92 14.58 -33.37
CA ALA A 42 -13.50 14.86 -33.66
C ALA A 42 -12.54 13.74 -33.25
N GLY A 43 -12.85 12.96 -32.21
CA GLY A 43 -11.93 11.92 -31.70
C GLY A 43 -12.18 10.52 -32.26
N LEU A 44 -13.34 10.27 -32.84
CA LEU A 44 -13.69 8.98 -33.44
C LEU A 44 -12.82 8.65 -34.66
N GLN A 45 -12.32 9.65 -35.40
CA GLN A 45 -11.41 9.45 -36.53
C GLN A 45 -10.08 8.79 -36.13
N LEU A 46 -9.65 8.95 -34.86
CA LEU A 46 -8.43 8.33 -34.34
C LEU A 46 -8.66 6.90 -33.83
N LEU A 47 -9.90 6.54 -33.48
CA LEU A 47 -10.29 5.18 -33.05
C LEU A 47 -10.92 4.35 -34.18
N GLY A 48 -11.33 4.99 -35.29
CA GLY A 48 -12.06 4.37 -36.39
C GLY A 48 -11.31 3.26 -37.13
N ASP A 49 -9.99 3.15 -36.93
CA ASP A 49 -9.17 2.08 -37.51
C ASP A 49 -9.12 0.81 -36.62
N LEU A 50 -9.54 0.91 -35.35
CA LEU A 50 -9.55 -0.20 -34.38
C LEU A 50 -10.89 -0.92 -34.29
N VAL A 51 -11.99 -0.27 -34.71
CA VAL A 51 -13.35 -0.81 -34.65
C VAL A 51 -13.99 -0.62 -36.02
N PRO A 52 -14.46 -1.69 -36.68
CA PRO A 52 -15.13 -1.56 -37.97
C PRO A 52 -16.33 -0.60 -37.84
N PRO A 53 -16.38 0.48 -38.63
CA PRO A 53 -17.40 1.52 -38.51
C PRO A 53 -18.82 0.95 -38.72
N ASP A 54 -18.93 -0.14 -39.48
CA ASP A 54 -20.20 -0.79 -39.83
C ASP A 54 -20.69 -1.77 -38.75
N SER A 55 -19.89 -2.02 -37.72
CA SER A 55 -20.28 -2.89 -36.61
C SER A 55 -21.28 -2.17 -35.68
N ALA A 56 -22.19 -2.93 -35.07
CA ALA A 56 -23.13 -2.37 -34.07
C ALA A 56 -22.40 -1.67 -32.91
N ILE A 57 -21.19 -2.12 -32.58
CA ILE A 57 -20.30 -1.52 -31.58
C ILE A 57 -19.75 -0.19 -32.10
N GLY A 58 -19.26 -0.14 -33.34
CA GLY A 58 -18.79 1.09 -33.98
C GLY A 58 -19.87 2.18 -34.06
N VAL A 59 -21.08 1.81 -34.47
CA VAL A 59 -22.24 2.72 -34.51
C VAL A 59 -22.59 3.23 -33.11
N LEU A 60 -22.61 2.35 -32.09
CA LEU A 60 -22.89 2.76 -30.72
C LEU A 60 -21.82 3.73 -30.19
N LEU A 61 -20.53 3.41 -30.33
CA LEU A 61 -19.42 4.26 -29.90
C LEU A 61 -19.33 5.59 -30.65
N SER A 62 -19.82 5.64 -31.90
CA SER A 62 -19.91 6.87 -32.70
C SER A 62 -21.00 7.83 -32.23
N SER A 63 -21.94 7.35 -31.40
CA SER A 63 -23.00 8.18 -30.84
C SER A 63 -22.54 8.90 -29.58
N ALA A 64 -23.07 10.10 -29.35
CA ALA A 64 -22.82 10.86 -28.11
C ALA A 64 -23.13 10.03 -26.85
N THR A 65 -24.22 9.27 -26.87
CA THR A 65 -24.62 8.39 -25.76
C THR A 65 -23.60 7.27 -25.53
N GLY A 66 -23.11 6.63 -26.60
CA GLY A 66 -22.15 5.55 -26.48
C GLY A 66 -20.79 6.01 -25.97
N GLY A 67 -20.32 7.20 -26.36
CA GLY A 67 -19.08 7.75 -25.80
C GLY A 67 -19.17 8.14 -24.33
N ILE A 68 -20.34 8.60 -23.86
CA ILE A 68 -20.58 8.83 -22.42
C ILE A 68 -20.53 7.50 -21.67
N ILE A 69 -21.20 6.45 -22.17
CA ILE A 69 -21.19 5.12 -21.54
C ILE A 69 -19.77 4.54 -21.53
N ALA A 70 -19.04 4.65 -22.63
CA ALA A 70 -17.65 4.20 -22.74
C ALA A 70 -16.74 4.96 -21.76
N GLY A 71 -16.88 6.29 -21.69
CA GLY A 71 -16.13 7.14 -20.75
C GLY A 71 -16.40 6.77 -19.29
N LEU A 72 -17.66 6.53 -18.93
CA LEU A 72 -18.04 6.04 -17.60
C LEU A 72 -17.45 4.66 -17.30
N GLY A 73 -17.46 3.74 -18.27
CA GLY A 73 -16.85 2.42 -18.13
C GLY A 73 -15.34 2.50 -17.90
N VAL A 74 -14.64 3.31 -18.70
CA VAL A 74 -13.19 3.57 -18.54
C VAL A 74 -12.89 4.19 -17.18
N LEU A 75 -13.68 5.19 -16.76
CA LEU A 75 -13.53 5.83 -15.45
C LEU A 75 -13.70 4.81 -14.31
N LEU A 76 -14.74 3.99 -14.37
CA LEU A 76 -15.06 3.00 -13.34
C LEU A 76 -13.95 1.94 -13.22
N ILE A 77 -13.50 1.38 -14.35
CA ILE A 77 -12.38 0.44 -14.38
C ILE A 77 -11.10 1.11 -13.85
N GLY A 78 -10.84 2.35 -14.26
CA GLY A 78 -9.68 3.13 -13.81
C GLY A 78 -9.68 3.38 -12.29
N VAL A 79 -10.83 3.73 -11.72
CA VAL A 79 -10.98 3.93 -10.26
C VAL A 79 -10.80 2.61 -9.50
N LEU A 80 -11.37 1.50 -9.99
CA LEU A 80 -11.16 0.20 -9.37
C LEU A 80 -9.69 -0.22 -9.42
N TYR A 81 -9.02 -0.01 -10.55
CA TYR A 81 -7.61 -0.33 -10.71
C TYR A 81 -6.70 0.58 -9.85
N PHE A 82 -7.03 1.87 -9.76
CA PHE A 82 -6.41 2.80 -8.80
C PHE A 82 -6.50 2.27 -7.37
N LEU A 83 -7.70 1.88 -6.92
CA LEU A 83 -7.93 1.34 -5.58
C LEU A 83 -7.09 0.10 -5.31
N LEU A 84 -7.01 -0.83 -6.27
CA LEU A 84 -6.22 -2.05 -6.14
C LEU A 84 -4.73 -1.75 -5.97
N ILE A 85 -4.15 -0.90 -6.82
CA ILE A 85 -2.72 -0.53 -6.73
C ILE A 85 -2.45 0.25 -5.44
N TYR A 86 -3.32 1.20 -5.10
CA TYR A 86 -3.16 2.02 -3.90
C TYR A 86 -3.23 1.17 -2.63
N ALA A 87 -4.22 0.25 -2.55
CA ALA A 87 -4.35 -0.69 -1.44
C ALA A 87 -3.16 -1.65 -1.36
N ALA A 88 -2.64 -2.12 -2.50
CA ALA A 88 -1.41 -2.92 -2.53
C ALA A 88 -0.23 -2.12 -1.94
N GLY A 89 -0.06 -0.85 -2.31
CA GLY A 89 0.95 0.04 -1.72
C GLY A 89 0.81 0.20 -0.20
N GLU A 90 -0.42 0.38 0.29
CA GLU A 90 -0.71 0.50 1.73
C GLU A 90 -0.46 -0.82 2.49
N SER A 91 -0.71 -1.97 1.86
CA SER A 91 -0.48 -3.27 2.48
C SER A 91 1.00 -3.50 2.84
N PHE A 92 1.94 -3.01 2.01
CA PHE A 92 3.38 -3.06 2.32
C PHE A 92 3.73 -2.21 3.55
N HIS A 93 3.11 -1.04 3.70
CA HIS A 93 3.33 -0.19 4.87
C HIS A 93 2.78 -0.85 6.15
N LEU A 94 1.60 -1.48 6.06
CA LEU A 94 1.01 -2.20 7.19
C LEU A 94 1.85 -3.41 7.62
N GLN A 95 2.32 -4.22 6.68
CA GLN A 95 3.20 -5.36 6.99
C GLN A 95 4.50 -4.92 7.67
N LEU A 96 5.09 -3.81 7.20
CA LEU A 96 6.28 -3.25 7.80
C LEU A 96 6.04 -2.76 9.23
N ALA A 97 4.92 -2.08 9.47
CA ALA A 97 4.53 -1.62 10.81
C ALA A 97 4.29 -2.80 11.76
N LEU A 98 3.67 -3.89 11.27
CA LEU A 98 3.49 -5.14 12.01
C LEU A 98 4.83 -5.77 12.45
N GLU A 99 5.81 -5.78 11.54
CA GLU A 99 7.13 -6.32 11.86
C GLU A 99 7.90 -5.43 12.85
N GLU A 100 7.87 -4.11 12.65
CA GLU A 100 8.51 -3.15 13.56
C GLU A 100 7.91 -3.28 14.98
N ASN A 101 6.58 -3.39 15.11
CA ASN A 101 5.93 -3.58 16.41
C ASN A 101 6.29 -4.93 17.06
N THR A 102 6.29 -6.03 16.29
CA THR A 102 6.65 -7.36 16.82
C THR A 102 8.10 -7.39 17.35
N ARG A 103 9.03 -6.73 16.66
CA ARG A 103 10.44 -6.62 17.11
C ARG A 103 10.59 -5.80 18.38
N LEU A 104 9.85 -4.69 18.48
CA LEU A 104 9.85 -3.85 19.69
C LEU A 104 9.30 -4.62 20.89
N THR A 105 8.20 -5.35 20.70
CA THR A 105 7.61 -6.19 21.75
C THR A 105 8.57 -7.28 22.19
N ALA A 106 9.22 -7.98 21.27
CA ALA A 106 10.21 -9.01 21.61
C ALA A 106 11.41 -8.43 22.39
N ALA A 107 11.91 -7.26 21.97
CA ALA A 107 13.00 -6.59 22.69
C ALA A 107 12.59 -6.16 24.10
N LEU A 108 11.35 -5.69 24.27
CA LEU A 108 10.80 -5.30 25.58
C LEU A 108 10.64 -6.52 26.49
N LEU A 109 10.09 -7.63 25.98
CA LEU A 109 9.93 -8.87 26.76
C LEU A 109 11.27 -9.46 27.21
N LEU A 110 12.28 -9.48 26.33
CA LEU A 110 13.63 -9.93 26.68
C LEU A 110 14.25 -9.04 27.77
N ARG A 111 14.05 -7.73 27.67
CA ARG A 111 14.52 -6.78 28.70
C ARG A 111 13.85 -7.03 30.05
N MET A 112 12.53 -7.18 30.08
CA MET A 112 11.80 -7.49 31.32
C MET A 112 12.27 -8.82 31.95
N HIS A 113 12.57 -9.83 31.12
CA HIS A 113 13.10 -11.11 31.60
C HIS A 113 14.53 -10.98 32.16
N GLN A 114 15.37 -10.13 31.58
CA GLN A 114 16.70 -9.85 32.12
C GLN A 114 16.63 -9.10 33.44
N GLU A 115 15.74 -8.10 33.56
CA GLU A 115 15.53 -7.32 34.78
C GLU A 115 15.05 -8.20 35.95
N SER A 116 14.10 -9.12 35.72
CA SER A 116 13.62 -10.04 36.78
C SER A 116 14.68 -11.05 37.24
N GLN A 117 15.51 -11.56 36.32
CA GLN A 117 16.66 -12.42 36.66
C GLN A 117 17.72 -11.67 37.48
N GLN A 118 17.97 -10.40 37.15
CA GLN A 118 18.92 -9.57 37.86
C GLN A 118 18.45 -9.24 39.29
N GLU A 119 17.17 -8.93 39.47
CA GLU A 119 16.55 -8.73 40.79
C GLU A 119 16.61 -10.01 41.64
N THR A 120 16.34 -11.16 41.04
CA THR A 120 16.46 -12.47 41.71
C THR A 120 17.91 -12.73 42.15
N ARG A 121 18.89 -12.52 41.28
CA ARG A 121 20.33 -12.66 41.63
C ARG A 121 20.78 -11.68 42.71
N ALA A 122 20.32 -10.42 42.65
CA ALA A 122 20.64 -9.43 43.66
C ALA A 122 20.12 -9.88 45.03
N SER A 123 18.88 -10.37 45.11
CA SER A 123 18.25 -10.88 46.34
C SER A 123 19.04 -12.04 46.97
N TYR A 124 19.46 -13.04 46.19
CA TYR A 124 20.30 -14.14 46.68
C TYR A 124 21.72 -13.69 47.08
N GLY A 125 22.30 -12.73 46.35
CA GLY A 125 23.61 -12.16 46.69
C GLY A 125 23.61 -11.48 48.06
N THR A 126 22.64 -10.60 48.33
CA THR A 126 22.52 -9.94 49.64
C THR A 126 22.26 -10.91 50.78
N ALA A 127 21.38 -11.91 50.60
CA ALA A 127 21.07 -12.88 51.66
C ALA A 127 22.27 -13.76 52.02
N ALA A 128 23.10 -14.15 51.04
CA ALA A 128 24.31 -14.94 51.28
C ALA A 128 25.40 -14.13 52.04
N PHE A 129 25.61 -12.87 51.67
CA PHE A 129 26.55 -11.98 52.36
C PHE A 129 26.09 -11.57 53.77
N GLU A 130 24.78 -11.55 54.02
CA GLU A 130 24.22 -11.25 55.35
C GLU A 130 24.39 -12.44 56.29
N SER A 131 24.25 -13.69 55.81
CA SER A 131 24.51 -14.89 56.63
C SER A 131 25.98 -15.04 57.06
N GLU A 132 26.95 -14.68 56.23
CA GLU A 132 28.39 -14.76 56.59
C GLU A 132 28.81 -13.74 57.65
N ARG A 133 28.03 -12.69 57.88
CA ARG A 133 28.37 -11.63 58.85
C ARG A 133 28.02 -11.95 60.30
N TYR A 134 27.25 -13.01 60.55
CA TYR A 134 26.78 -13.40 61.88
C TYR A 134 27.51 -14.62 62.48
N ASP A 135 28.46 -15.21 61.75
CA ASP A 135 29.24 -16.40 62.19
C ASP A 135 30.57 -16.05 62.90
N HIS A 136 30.70 -14.86 63.49
CA HIS A 136 31.90 -14.43 64.26
C HIS A 136 31.55 -13.96 65.67
#